data_AF-A0AAW4TH66-F1
#
_entry.id   AF-A0AAW4TH66-F1
#
_cell.length_a   1.000
_cell.length_b   1.000
_cell.length_c   1.000
_cell.angle_alpha   90.00
_cell.angle_beta   90.00
_cell.angle_gamma   90.00
#
_symmetry.space_group_name_H-M   'P 1'
#
loop_
_entity.id
_entity.type
_entity.pdbx_description
1 polymer ?
#
loop_
_entity_poly.entity_id
_entity_poly.type
_entity_poly.pdbx_seq_one_letter_code
_entity_poly.pdbx_strand_id
1 'polypeptide(L)'
;MAVSEQWSTAELDPKKIQLDLRNPRIEIEPNAKPAEIRAKLLRFEDVLDLARGIIRNEGLFHGERIITVVEGGKHVVLEGNRRVAACQMLLDPSLIPEEFVGRFPAAPPAVKATLRKLSADVAPNREAADPVLTKRHTERSAKPWSPVAKMRRAVRMLEHAPIDKVAEALGTTPGQIRKLVKPYRLLKFALDLDTWTDDERAVLENEKLVTNPYTRFFTLADTQRILQLSFDADQNPVSALPPKVFKEQMIAIARDFLLPDPEKGKPRCDTRTEPMKYFERFLESPEGKKHVKPAEPRQQPKGDGKDPKAPDQPAGGPGGGAPRPKTQKISIFFEKLECHVTDDNLIALTREIRGINHKTTPISASLILRALFECALVYQIKKAKKWGELMKLEKQPGRDPALASMISFCSNFHNGVFLENKICRVLSAGTTKQAKDYLDSMTHLKYQQADAPTLETIANNIRGVIQYILEGN
;
A
#
# COMPACT_ATOMS: atom_id res chain seq x y z
N MET A 1 -35.52 -1.51 -20.45
CA MET A 1 -35.53 -2.73 -19.61
C MET A 1 -35.30 -2.29 -18.17
N ALA A 2 -36.13 -2.75 -17.23
CA ALA A 2 -36.02 -2.33 -15.84
C ALA A 2 -34.65 -2.75 -15.27
N VAL A 3 -33.92 -1.79 -14.71
CA VAL A 3 -32.71 -2.08 -13.93
C VAL A 3 -33.19 -2.81 -12.69
N SER A 4 -32.91 -4.11 -12.61
CA SER A 4 -33.14 -4.90 -11.40
C SER A 4 -32.37 -4.22 -10.27
N GLU A 5 -33.05 -3.78 -9.21
CA GLU A 5 -32.39 -3.19 -8.03
C GLU A 5 -31.80 -4.25 -7.09
N GLN A 6 -31.99 -5.53 -7.39
CA GLN A 6 -31.56 -6.64 -6.54
C GLN A 6 -30.47 -7.48 -7.21
N TRP A 7 -29.59 -8.03 -6.38
CA TRP A 7 -28.61 -9.03 -6.79
C TRP A 7 -29.34 -10.30 -7.26
N SER A 8 -28.81 -10.92 -8.31
CA SER A 8 -29.30 -12.22 -8.80
C SER A 8 -28.14 -13.16 -9.09
N THR A 9 -28.45 -14.42 -9.40
CA THR A 9 -27.45 -15.42 -9.78
C THR A 9 -27.73 -15.93 -11.18
N ALA A 10 -26.66 -16.25 -11.93
CA ALA A 10 -26.78 -16.76 -13.29
C ALA A 10 -25.66 -17.77 -13.59
N GLU A 11 -25.92 -18.67 -14.54
CA GLU A 11 -24.90 -19.53 -15.17
C GLU A 11 -24.60 -18.96 -16.56
N LEU A 12 -23.39 -18.43 -16.73
CA LEU A 12 -23.01 -17.67 -17.92
C LEU A 12 -21.97 -18.42 -18.75
N ASP A 13 -22.13 -18.40 -20.07
CA ASP A 13 -21.08 -18.84 -20.99
C ASP A 13 -19.97 -17.77 -21.04
N PRO A 14 -18.72 -18.08 -20.66
CA PRO A 14 -17.63 -17.11 -20.68
C PRO A 14 -17.42 -16.44 -22.04
N LYS A 15 -17.76 -17.09 -23.16
CA LYS A 15 -17.64 -16.47 -24.49
C LYS A 15 -18.62 -15.30 -24.70
N LYS A 16 -19.69 -15.23 -23.91
CA LYS A 16 -20.71 -14.16 -23.98
C LYS A 16 -20.45 -13.03 -22.96
N ILE A 17 -19.46 -13.20 -22.08
CA ILE A 17 -19.11 -12.22 -21.05
C ILE A 17 -18.07 -11.24 -21.62
N GLN A 18 -18.27 -9.95 -21.41
CA GLN A 18 -17.30 -8.93 -21.77
C GLN A 18 -16.31 -8.69 -20.63
N LEU A 19 -15.02 -8.60 -20.97
CA LEU A 19 -13.99 -8.16 -20.03
C LEU A 19 -14.19 -6.69 -19.69
N ASP A 20 -13.93 -6.30 -18.45
CA ASP A 20 -14.18 -4.94 -17.99
C ASP A 20 -13.04 -4.00 -18.40
N LEU A 21 -13.38 -2.98 -19.20
CA LEU A 21 -12.48 -1.88 -19.57
C LEU A 21 -12.08 -1.03 -18.34
N ARG A 22 -12.89 -1.05 -17.28
CA ARG A 22 -12.62 -0.35 -16.02
C ARG A 22 -11.95 -1.24 -14.98
N ASN A 23 -11.41 -2.39 -15.38
CA ASN A 23 -10.68 -3.29 -14.48
C ASN A 23 -9.49 -2.54 -13.83
N PRO A 24 -9.43 -2.42 -12.49
CA PRO A 24 -8.38 -1.66 -11.81
C PRO A 24 -7.00 -2.34 -11.87
N ARG A 25 -6.95 -3.63 -12.23
CA ARG A 25 -5.71 -4.41 -12.32
C ARG A 25 -4.77 -3.95 -13.43
N ILE A 26 -5.34 -3.50 -14.55
CA ILE A 26 -4.58 -3.13 -15.75
C ILE A 26 -4.94 -1.72 -16.21
N GLU A 27 -3.94 -1.00 -16.70
CA GLU A 27 -4.12 0.27 -17.41
C GLU A 27 -4.70 -0.05 -18.78
N ILE A 28 -5.88 0.47 -19.10
CA ILE A 28 -6.54 0.22 -20.38
C ILE A 28 -7.05 1.56 -20.89
N GLU A 29 -6.76 1.85 -22.16
CA GLU A 29 -7.33 3.01 -22.84
C GLU A 29 -8.86 2.88 -22.99
N PRO A 30 -9.63 3.98 -22.94
CA PRO A 30 -11.10 3.92 -22.99
C PRO A 30 -11.69 3.18 -24.20
N ASN A 31 -10.96 3.10 -25.31
CA ASN A 31 -11.35 2.46 -26.57
C ASN A 31 -10.59 1.14 -26.85
N ALA A 32 -9.90 0.59 -25.87
CA ALA A 32 -9.10 -0.62 -26.04
C ALA A 32 -9.94 -1.80 -26.55
N LYS A 33 -9.35 -2.57 -27.45
CA LYS A 33 -10.01 -3.77 -28.00
C LYS A 33 -9.94 -4.91 -26.98
N PRO A 34 -10.91 -5.84 -26.94
CA PRO A 34 -10.86 -6.99 -26.03
C PRO A 34 -9.57 -7.83 -26.10
N ALA A 35 -8.91 -7.87 -27.27
CA ALA A 35 -7.63 -8.55 -27.44
C ALA A 35 -6.50 -7.88 -26.63
N GLU A 36 -6.50 -6.55 -26.55
CA GLU A 36 -5.52 -5.79 -25.77
C GLU A 36 -5.67 -6.07 -24.28
N ILE A 37 -6.93 -6.13 -23.79
CA ILE A 37 -7.23 -6.50 -22.40
C ILE A 37 -6.65 -7.89 -22.09
N ARG A 38 -6.84 -8.88 -22.98
CA ARG A 38 -6.29 -10.23 -22.80
C ARG A 38 -4.77 -10.24 -22.79
N ALA A 39 -4.13 -9.50 -23.69
CA ALA A 39 -2.68 -9.38 -23.73
C ALA A 39 -2.13 -8.77 -22.42
N LYS A 40 -2.70 -7.67 -21.94
CA LYS A 40 -2.30 -7.05 -20.66
C LYS A 40 -2.54 -8.00 -19.48
N LEU A 41 -3.66 -8.71 -19.43
CA LEU A 41 -3.93 -9.70 -18.38
C LEU A 41 -2.94 -10.88 -18.41
N LEU A 42 -2.51 -11.33 -19.57
CA LEU A 42 -1.49 -12.38 -19.71
C LEU A 42 -0.10 -11.92 -19.29
N ARG A 43 0.29 -10.71 -19.69
CA ARG A 43 1.60 -10.13 -19.36
C ARG A 43 1.75 -9.82 -17.88
N PHE A 44 0.70 -9.28 -17.27
CA PHE A 44 0.84 -8.67 -15.95
C PHE A 44 0.16 -9.46 -14.83
N GLU A 45 -0.91 -10.22 -15.10
CA GLU A 45 -1.80 -10.72 -14.07
C GLU A 45 -1.81 -12.26 -13.88
N ASP A 46 -0.76 -12.94 -14.32
CA ASP A 46 -0.53 -14.38 -14.17
C ASP A 46 -1.66 -15.27 -14.74
N VAL A 47 -2.36 -14.79 -15.78
CA VAL A 47 -3.47 -15.53 -16.41
C VAL A 47 -2.98 -16.86 -17.03
N LEU A 48 -1.74 -16.91 -17.48
CA LEU A 48 -1.14 -18.14 -18.01
C LEU A 48 -1.06 -19.24 -16.95
N ASP A 49 -0.65 -18.91 -15.73
CA ASP A 49 -0.56 -19.87 -14.62
C ASP A 49 -1.94 -20.27 -14.11
N LEU A 50 -2.90 -19.35 -14.13
CA LEU A 50 -4.29 -19.66 -13.86
C LEU A 50 -4.85 -20.66 -14.87
N ALA A 51 -4.58 -20.47 -16.16
CA ALA A 51 -5.01 -21.39 -17.22
C ALA A 51 -4.41 -22.79 -17.03
N ARG A 52 -3.12 -22.88 -16.68
CA ARG A 52 -2.47 -24.16 -16.34
C ARG A 52 -3.09 -24.82 -15.12
N GLY A 53 -3.43 -24.04 -14.10
CA GLY A 53 -4.15 -24.52 -12.91
C GLY A 53 -5.51 -25.11 -13.26
N ILE A 54 -6.29 -24.43 -14.12
CA ILE A 54 -7.59 -24.92 -14.59
C ILE A 54 -7.44 -26.27 -15.29
N ILE A 55 -6.44 -26.45 -16.16
CA ILE A 55 -6.19 -27.73 -16.82
C ILE A 55 -5.82 -28.81 -15.81
N ARG A 56 -4.90 -28.52 -14.89
CA ARG A 56 -4.45 -29.47 -13.86
C ARG A 56 -5.58 -29.92 -12.93
N ASN A 57 -6.53 -29.03 -12.66
CA ASN A 57 -7.67 -29.30 -11.78
C ASN A 57 -8.91 -29.79 -12.54
N GLU A 58 -8.79 -30.01 -13.85
CA GLU A 58 -9.89 -30.44 -14.73
C GLU A 58 -11.10 -29.48 -14.77
N GLY A 59 -10.89 -28.23 -14.39
CA GLY A 59 -11.94 -27.22 -14.27
C GLY A 59 -11.60 -26.11 -13.27
N LEU A 60 -12.61 -25.30 -12.97
CA LEU A 60 -12.54 -24.29 -11.91
C LEU A 60 -12.92 -24.91 -10.56
N PHE A 61 -12.35 -24.39 -9.47
CA PHE A 61 -12.74 -24.82 -8.13
C PHE A 61 -14.17 -24.40 -7.78
N HIS A 62 -14.87 -25.27 -7.03
CA HIS A 62 -16.17 -24.94 -6.47
C HIS A 62 -16.07 -23.76 -5.48
N GLY A 63 -17.10 -22.92 -5.45
CA GLY A 63 -17.15 -21.74 -4.58
C GLY A 63 -16.53 -20.47 -5.16
N GLU A 64 -15.78 -20.55 -6.26
CA GLU A 64 -15.22 -19.39 -6.94
C GLU A 64 -16.23 -18.76 -7.93
N ARG A 65 -17.23 -18.04 -7.43
CA ARG A 65 -18.18 -17.30 -8.29
C ARG A 65 -17.56 -16.02 -8.87
N ILE A 66 -17.92 -15.67 -10.10
CA ILE A 66 -17.57 -14.36 -10.71
C ILE A 66 -18.64 -13.33 -10.37
N ILE A 67 -18.32 -12.04 -10.45
CA ILE A 67 -19.32 -10.97 -10.30
C ILE A 67 -19.44 -10.24 -11.64
N THR A 68 -20.67 -10.05 -12.12
CA THR A 68 -20.96 -9.35 -13.37
C THR A 68 -21.99 -8.26 -13.16
N VAL A 69 -22.10 -7.34 -14.12
CA VAL A 69 -23.18 -6.36 -14.24
C VAL A 69 -23.70 -6.39 -15.67
N VAL A 70 -24.97 -6.06 -15.90
CA VAL A 70 -25.55 -5.98 -17.25
C VAL A 70 -25.43 -4.55 -17.77
N GLU A 71 -24.54 -4.31 -18.73
CA GLU A 71 -24.34 -3.02 -19.40
C GLU A 71 -24.59 -3.18 -20.91
N GLY A 72 -25.44 -2.34 -21.49
CA GLY A 72 -25.78 -2.43 -22.91
C GLY A 72 -26.38 -3.79 -23.33
N GLY A 73 -27.07 -4.47 -22.41
CA GLY A 73 -27.64 -5.80 -22.63
C GLY A 73 -26.63 -6.95 -22.61
N LYS A 74 -25.37 -6.72 -22.21
CA LYS A 74 -24.32 -7.73 -22.11
C LYS A 74 -23.79 -7.80 -20.69
N HIS A 75 -23.35 -9.00 -20.28
CA HIS A 75 -22.68 -9.16 -18.99
C HIS A 75 -21.24 -8.67 -19.08
N VAL A 76 -20.88 -7.70 -18.24
CA VAL A 76 -19.52 -7.21 -18.05
C VAL A 76 -18.99 -7.75 -16.71
N VAL A 77 -17.79 -8.35 -16.71
CA VAL A 77 -17.22 -8.97 -15.51
C VAL A 77 -16.53 -7.95 -14.61
N LEU A 78 -17.11 -7.70 -13.44
CA LEU A 78 -16.54 -6.79 -12.43
C LEU A 78 -15.48 -7.50 -11.56
N GLU A 79 -15.70 -8.79 -11.23
CA GLU A 79 -14.73 -9.61 -10.51
C GLU A 79 -14.56 -10.99 -11.16
N GLY A 80 -13.30 -11.42 -11.23
CA GLY A 80 -12.92 -12.64 -11.94
C GLY A 80 -12.50 -12.40 -13.40
N ASN A 81 -12.13 -11.17 -13.78
CA ASN A 81 -11.59 -10.84 -15.11
C ASN A 81 -10.52 -11.83 -15.60
N ARG A 82 -9.58 -12.22 -14.72
CA ARG A 82 -8.54 -13.21 -15.02
C ARG A 82 -9.11 -14.59 -15.34
N ARG A 83 -10.11 -15.03 -14.57
CA ARG A 83 -10.80 -16.31 -14.74
C ARG A 83 -11.58 -16.33 -16.06
N VAL A 84 -12.35 -15.28 -16.34
CA VAL A 84 -13.09 -15.15 -17.59
C VAL A 84 -12.13 -15.12 -18.79
N ALA A 85 -11.06 -14.33 -18.74
CA ALA A 85 -10.07 -14.27 -19.80
C ALA A 85 -9.39 -15.64 -20.05
N ALA A 86 -8.97 -16.34 -18.99
CA ALA A 86 -8.42 -17.68 -19.10
C ALA A 86 -9.42 -18.66 -19.75
N CYS A 87 -10.67 -18.67 -19.29
CA CYS A 87 -11.71 -19.55 -19.83
C CYS A 87 -12.01 -19.25 -21.30
N GLN A 88 -12.10 -17.97 -21.68
CA GLN A 88 -12.30 -17.56 -23.07
C GLN A 88 -11.19 -18.10 -23.98
N MET A 89 -9.93 -17.96 -23.57
CA MET A 89 -8.77 -18.43 -24.35
C MET A 89 -8.64 -19.95 -24.37
N LEU A 90 -9.01 -20.65 -23.29
CA LEU A 90 -9.05 -22.11 -23.24
C LEU A 90 -10.17 -22.69 -24.13
N LEU A 91 -11.32 -22.02 -24.19
CA LEU A 91 -12.46 -22.40 -25.04
C LEU A 91 -12.25 -22.00 -26.51
N ASP A 92 -11.45 -20.97 -26.76
CA ASP A 92 -11.19 -20.42 -28.07
C ASP A 92 -9.73 -20.00 -28.25
N PRO A 93 -8.88 -20.90 -28.77
CA PRO A 93 -7.47 -20.60 -28.97
C PRO A 93 -7.19 -19.41 -29.89
N SER A 94 -8.14 -19.03 -30.76
CA SER A 94 -7.99 -17.85 -31.63
C SER A 94 -7.96 -16.52 -30.86
N LEU A 95 -8.39 -16.52 -29.60
CA LEU A 95 -8.39 -15.34 -28.72
C LEU A 95 -7.05 -15.14 -28.00
N ILE A 96 -6.13 -16.11 -28.09
CA ILE A 96 -4.81 -16.04 -27.48
C ILE A 96 -3.95 -15.05 -28.28
N PRO A 97 -3.35 -14.03 -27.65
CA PRO A 97 -2.41 -13.15 -28.32
C PRO A 97 -1.21 -13.94 -28.88
N GLU A 98 -0.77 -13.56 -30.08
CA GLU A 98 0.23 -14.30 -30.87
C GLU A 98 1.49 -14.69 -30.08
N GLU A 99 2.00 -13.74 -29.28
CA GLU A 99 3.18 -13.92 -28.43
C GLU A 99 3.04 -15.03 -27.35
N PHE A 100 1.82 -15.46 -27.04
CA PHE A 100 1.54 -16.48 -26.01
C PHE A 100 1.06 -17.82 -26.59
N VAL A 101 0.77 -17.92 -27.89
CA VAL A 101 0.19 -19.12 -28.52
C VAL A 101 1.02 -20.38 -28.23
N GLY A 102 2.35 -20.30 -28.32
CA GLY A 102 3.23 -21.44 -28.05
C GLY A 102 3.35 -21.85 -26.57
N ARG A 103 2.93 -21.01 -25.63
CA ARG A 103 3.09 -21.25 -24.17
C ARG A 103 1.76 -21.52 -23.46
N PHE A 104 0.64 -21.10 -24.05
CA PHE A 104 -0.68 -21.21 -23.45
C PHE A 104 -1.19 -22.65 -23.55
N PRO A 105 -1.73 -23.24 -22.46
CA PRO A 105 -2.12 -24.64 -22.46
C PRO A 105 -3.35 -24.90 -23.34
N ALA A 106 -3.39 -26.05 -24.00
CA ALA A 106 -4.56 -26.51 -24.72
C ALA A 106 -5.52 -27.26 -23.78
N ALA A 107 -6.80 -26.89 -23.80
CA ALA A 107 -7.82 -27.57 -23.00
C ALA A 107 -8.35 -28.84 -23.68
N PRO A 108 -8.34 -30.01 -23.00
CA PRO A 108 -9.03 -31.21 -23.46
C PRO A 108 -10.55 -30.99 -23.59
N PRO A 109 -11.27 -31.77 -24.42
CA PRO A 109 -12.72 -31.64 -24.60
C PRO A 109 -13.52 -31.71 -23.28
N ALA A 110 -13.11 -32.60 -22.36
CA ALA A 110 -13.75 -32.74 -21.05
C ALA A 110 -13.68 -31.43 -20.24
N VAL A 111 -12.50 -30.81 -20.16
CA VAL A 111 -12.30 -29.53 -19.47
C VAL A 111 -13.05 -28.41 -20.20
N LYS A 112 -13.04 -28.38 -21.54
CA LYS A 112 -13.83 -27.39 -22.29
C LYS A 112 -15.32 -27.48 -21.97
N ALA A 113 -15.86 -28.67 -21.71
CA ALA A 113 -17.26 -28.83 -21.32
C ALA A 113 -17.55 -28.22 -19.94
N THR A 114 -16.65 -28.35 -18.96
CA THR A 114 -16.81 -27.77 -17.62
C THR A 114 -16.72 -26.24 -17.64
N LEU A 115 -15.94 -25.66 -18.55
CA LEU A 115 -15.75 -24.20 -18.65
C LEU A 115 -16.89 -23.45 -19.36
N ARG A 116 -17.88 -24.14 -19.94
CA ARG A 116 -19.00 -23.49 -20.66
C ARG A 116 -20.04 -22.85 -19.75
N LYS A 117 -19.98 -23.10 -18.44
CA LYS A 117 -20.90 -22.55 -17.45
C LYS A 117 -20.12 -22.00 -16.28
N LEU A 118 -20.16 -20.68 -16.12
CA LEU A 118 -19.59 -19.98 -14.98
C LEU A 118 -20.72 -19.46 -14.08
N SER A 119 -20.69 -19.90 -12.83
CA SER A 119 -21.56 -19.35 -11.80
C SER A 119 -21.21 -17.89 -11.52
N ALA A 120 -22.17 -17.01 -11.76
CA ALA A 120 -22.05 -15.57 -11.61
C ALA A 120 -23.05 -15.03 -10.59
N ASP A 121 -22.60 -14.04 -9.83
CA ASP A 121 -23.46 -13.12 -9.10
C ASP A 121 -23.62 -11.86 -9.95
N VAL A 122 -24.86 -11.51 -10.28
CA VAL A 122 -25.18 -10.38 -11.15
C VAL A 122 -25.58 -9.21 -10.26
N ALA A 123 -24.70 -8.22 -10.21
CA ALA A 123 -24.92 -6.97 -9.50
C ALA A 123 -25.95 -6.10 -10.25
N PRO A 124 -26.79 -5.35 -9.52
CA PRO A 124 -27.78 -4.46 -10.13
C PRO A 124 -27.12 -3.30 -10.88
N ASN A 125 -26.00 -2.78 -10.35
CA ASN A 125 -25.16 -1.75 -10.95
C ASN A 125 -23.73 -1.85 -10.37
N ARG A 126 -22.79 -1.04 -10.87
CA ARG A 126 -21.39 -1.06 -10.41
C ARG A 126 -21.24 -0.59 -8.97
N GLU A 127 -22.00 0.43 -8.59
CA GLU A 127 -21.98 1.06 -7.27
C GLU A 127 -22.37 0.05 -6.17
N ALA A 128 -23.34 -0.81 -6.44
CA ALA A 128 -23.76 -1.87 -5.52
C ALA A 128 -22.70 -2.98 -5.39
N ALA A 129 -21.91 -3.23 -6.45
CA ALA A 129 -20.83 -4.22 -6.42
C ALA A 129 -19.61 -3.72 -5.63
N ASP A 130 -19.37 -2.41 -5.61
CA ASP A 130 -18.13 -1.82 -5.10
C ASP A 130 -17.72 -2.25 -3.69
N PRO A 131 -18.62 -2.29 -2.68
CA PRO A 131 -18.25 -2.74 -1.33
C PRO A 131 -17.75 -4.18 -1.30
N VAL A 132 -18.39 -5.08 -2.06
CA VAL A 132 -17.99 -6.50 -2.16
C VAL A 132 -16.65 -6.63 -2.87
N LEU A 133 -16.47 -5.89 -3.97
CA LEU A 133 -15.21 -5.86 -4.72
C LEU A 133 -14.05 -5.34 -3.85
N THR A 134 -14.29 -4.26 -3.08
CA THR A 134 -13.32 -3.74 -2.11
C THR A 134 -12.94 -4.83 -1.13
N LYS A 135 -13.93 -5.37 -0.41
CA LYS A 135 -13.72 -6.34 0.66
C LYS A 135 -12.95 -7.56 0.16
N ARG A 136 -13.33 -8.12 -0.99
CA ARG A 136 -12.72 -9.33 -1.55
C ARG A 136 -11.25 -9.17 -1.94
N HIS A 137 -10.82 -7.95 -2.30
CA HIS A 137 -9.43 -7.64 -2.69
C HIS A 137 -8.61 -6.95 -1.60
N THR A 138 -9.24 -6.47 -0.54
CA THR A 138 -8.56 -6.00 0.68
C THR A 138 -8.41 -7.09 1.73
N GLU A 139 -9.28 -8.12 1.73
CA GLU A 139 -9.24 -9.27 2.61
C GLU A 139 -8.72 -10.52 1.86
N ARG A 140 -8.08 -11.48 2.55
CA ARG A 140 -7.30 -12.61 1.98
C ARG A 140 -8.07 -13.61 1.07
N SER A 141 -9.28 -13.29 0.62
CA SER A 141 -10.15 -14.18 -0.18
C SER A 141 -9.84 -14.20 -1.68
N ALA A 142 -9.02 -13.27 -2.20
CA ALA A 142 -8.58 -13.23 -3.60
C ALA A 142 -7.17 -12.62 -3.70
N LYS A 143 -6.50 -12.72 -4.88
CA LYS A 143 -5.19 -12.06 -5.11
C LYS A 143 -5.34 -10.57 -4.76
N PRO A 144 -4.59 -10.06 -3.77
CA PRO A 144 -4.72 -8.68 -3.32
C PRO A 144 -4.31 -7.75 -4.46
N TRP A 145 -4.96 -6.58 -4.54
CA TRP A 145 -4.53 -5.57 -5.50
C TRP A 145 -3.15 -5.03 -5.16
N SER A 146 -2.34 -4.80 -6.20
CA SER A 146 -1.09 -4.07 -6.07
C SER A 146 -1.35 -2.64 -5.54
N PRO A 147 -0.36 -1.98 -4.93
CA PRO A 147 -0.49 -0.58 -4.51
C PRO A 147 -0.98 0.35 -5.63
N VAL A 148 -0.46 0.16 -6.85
CA VAL A 148 -0.85 0.93 -8.05
C VAL A 148 -2.30 0.66 -8.44
N ALA A 149 -2.76 -0.60 -8.37
CA ALA A 149 -4.16 -0.93 -8.66
C ALA A 149 -5.13 -0.31 -7.63
N LYS A 150 -4.77 -0.29 -6.34
CA LYS A 150 -5.56 0.39 -5.29
C LYS A 150 -5.64 1.90 -5.54
N MET A 151 -4.50 2.50 -5.89
CA MET A 151 -4.39 3.91 -6.27
C MET A 151 -5.26 4.25 -7.49
N ARG A 152 -5.13 3.49 -8.58
CA ARG A 152 -5.92 3.64 -9.82
C ARG A 152 -7.41 3.54 -9.55
N ARG A 153 -7.83 2.58 -8.72
CA ARG A 153 -9.24 2.43 -8.34
C ARG A 153 -9.76 3.67 -7.61
N ALA A 154 -9.05 4.15 -6.59
CA ALA A 154 -9.48 5.32 -5.82
C ALA A 154 -9.65 6.56 -6.72
N VAL A 155 -8.75 6.76 -7.69
CA VAL A 155 -8.86 7.88 -8.64
C VAL A 155 -10.03 7.71 -9.61
N ARG A 156 -10.27 6.52 -10.15
CA ARG A 156 -11.45 6.26 -11.01
C ARG A 156 -12.76 6.51 -10.27
N MET A 157 -12.85 6.14 -8.98
CA MET A 157 -14.04 6.42 -8.18
C MET A 157 -14.27 7.93 -7.98
N LEU A 158 -13.20 8.72 -7.88
CA LEU A 158 -13.29 10.18 -7.76
C LEU A 158 -13.78 10.88 -9.04
N GLU A 159 -13.71 10.23 -10.20
CA GLU A 159 -14.26 10.77 -11.46
C GLU A 159 -15.80 10.80 -11.45
N HIS A 160 -16.43 10.03 -10.56
CA HIS A 160 -17.88 9.85 -10.52
C HIS A 160 -18.51 10.10 -9.14
N ALA A 161 -17.69 10.26 -8.10
CA ALA A 161 -18.17 10.48 -6.73
C ALA A 161 -17.25 11.42 -5.92
N PRO A 162 -17.80 12.22 -5.01
CA PRO A 162 -17.00 13.08 -4.14
C PRO A 162 -16.17 12.26 -3.14
N ILE A 163 -15.08 12.86 -2.63
CA ILE A 163 -14.09 12.15 -1.81
C ILE A 163 -14.67 11.47 -0.56
N ASP A 164 -15.71 12.04 0.04
CA ASP A 164 -16.36 11.46 1.22
C ASP A 164 -17.08 10.15 0.89
N LYS A 165 -17.71 10.08 -0.29
CA LYS A 165 -18.39 8.88 -0.78
C LYS A 165 -17.41 7.79 -1.19
N VAL A 166 -16.28 8.19 -1.80
CA VAL A 166 -15.19 7.26 -2.12
C VAL A 166 -14.55 6.70 -0.84
N ALA A 167 -14.35 7.54 0.18
CA ALA A 167 -13.83 7.11 1.48
C ALA A 167 -14.78 6.12 2.18
N GLU A 168 -16.08 6.38 2.17
CA GLU A 168 -17.12 5.48 2.68
C GLU A 168 -17.08 4.12 1.97
N ALA A 169 -17.12 4.11 0.63
CA ALA A 169 -17.12 2.89 -0.18
C ALA A 169 -15.83 2.05 -0.05
N LEU A 170 -14.70 2.70 0.23
CA LEU A 170 -13.41 2.05 0.47
C LEU A 170 -13.15 1.76 1.96
N GLY A 171 -14.08 2.09 2.87
CA GLY A 171 -13.94 1.85 4.30
C GLY A 171 -12.76 2.61 4.94
N THR A 172 -12.50 3.83 4.48
CA THR A 172 -11.33 4.64 4.85
C THR A 172 -11.74 6.09 5.12
N THR A 173 -10.76 6.99 5.32
CA THR A 173 -11.02 8.42 5.58
C THR A 173 -10.71 9.28 4.35
N PRO A 174 -11.37 10.45 4.17
CA PRO A 174 -11.04 11.37 3.07
C PRO A 174 -9.56 11.79 3.06
N GLY A 175 -8.94 11.92 4.24
CA GLY A 175 -7.51 12.21 4.36
C GLY A 175 -6.62 11.10 3.80
N GLN A 176 -6.99 9.83 4.02
CA GLN A 176 -6.27 8.68 3.45
C GLN A 176 -6.48 8.58 1.94
N ILE A 177 -7.67 8.89 1.42
CA ILE A 177 -7.90 9.00 -0.02
C ILE A 177 -6.99 10.09 -0.62
N ARG A 178 -6.92 11.29 -0.03
CA ARG A 178 -5.99 12.33 -0.51
C ARG A 178 -4.53 11.86 -0.56
N LYS A 179 -4.08 11.12 0.47
CA LYS A 179 -2.72 10.53 0.52
C LYS A 179 -2.49 9.47 -0.57
N LEU A 180 -3.53 8.79 -1.06
CA LEU A 180 -3.45 7.80 -2.13
C LEU A 180 -3.53 8.42 -3.52
N VAL A 181 -4.32 9.48 -3.70
CA VAL A 181 -4.58 10.12 -4.99
C VAL A 181 -3.36 10.88 -5.50
N LYS A 182 -2.72 11.68 -4.64
CA LYS A 182 -1.60 12.54 -5.02
C LYS A 182 -0.41 11.76 -5.63
N PRO A 183 0.07 10.65 -5.01
CA PRO A 183 1.07 9.78 -5.63
C PRO A 183 0.65 9.21 -6.98
N TYR A 184 -0.61 8.81 -7.11
CA TYR A 184 -1.13 8.28 -8.38
C TYR A 184 -1.20 9.35 -9.47
N ARG A 185 -1.62 10.58 -9.16
CA ARG A 185 -1.68 11.68 -10.13
C ARG A 185 -0.30 12.04 -10.67
N LEU A 186 0.73 11.97 -9.84
CA LEU A 186 2.13 12.10 -10.28
C LEU A 186 2.55 10.95 -11.19
N LEU A 187 2.23 9.70 -10.81
CA LEU A 187 2.53 8.54 -11.64
C LEU A 187 1.81 8.61 -12.98
N LYS A 188 0.50 8.90 -12.98
CA LYS A 188 -0.33 9.07 -14.17
C LYS A 188 0.22 10.17 -15.07
N PHE A 189 0.63 11.31 -14.50
CA PHE A 189 1.29 12.36 -15.28
C PHE A 189 2.51 11.81 -16.02
N ALA A 190 3.34 10.96 -15.40
CA ALA A 190 4.46 10.34 -16.09
C ALA A 190 4.01 9.32 -17.17
N LEU A 191 3.00 8.50 -16.88
CA LEU A 191 2.48 7.50 -17.83
C LEU A 191 1.87 8.14 -19.09
N ASP A 192 1.22 9.30 -18.93
CA ASP A 192 0.56 10.06 -20.00
C ASP A 192 1.56 10.83 -20.90
N LEU A 193 2.86 10.81 -20.58
CA LEU A 193 3.89 11.42 -21.44
C LEU A 193 4.08 10.60 -22.73
N ASP A 194 4.16 11.31 -23.84
CA ASP A 194 4.27 10.80 -25.21
C ASP A 194 5.71 10.45 -25.65
N THR A 195 6.62 10.23 -24.70
CA THR A 195 8.07 10.10 -24.95
C THR A 195 8.62 8.67 -24.84
N TRP A 196 7.79 7.74 -24.37
CA TRP A 196 8.22 6.38 -24.01
C TRP A 196 8.38 5.49 -25.23
N THR A 197 9.50 4.77 -25.31
CA THR A 197 9.64 3.65 -26.26
C THR A 197 8.71 2.49 -25.88
N ASP A 198 8.49 1.55 -26.80
CA ASP A 198 7.65 0.37 -26.52
C ASP A 198 8.16 -0.45 -25.33
N ASP A 199 9.50 -0.59 -25.20
CA ASP A 199 10.13 -1.29 -24.09
C ASP A 199 9.97 -0.53 -22.77
N GLU A 200 10.18 0.80 -22.78
CA GLU A 200 9.98 1.65 -21.59
C GLU A 200 8.51 1.61 -21.15
N ARG A 201 7.58 1.68 -22.11
CA ARG A 201 6.13 1.60 -21.87
C ARG A 201 5.74 0.26 -21.25
N ALA A 202 6.30 -0.85 -21.73
CA ALA A 202 6.05 -2.17 -21.16
C ALA A 202 6.47 -2.28 -19.69
N VAL A 203 7.55 -1.60 -19.28
CA VAL A 203 7.98 -1.52 -17.88
C VAL A 203 7.03 -0.62 -17.07
N LEU A 204 6.69 0.55 -17.59
CA LEU A 204 5.85 1.53 -16.91
C LEU A 204 4.41 1.03 -16.68
N GLU A 205 3.87 0.23 -17.59
CA GLU A 205 2.53 -0.34 -17.47
C GLU A 205 2.50 -1.63 -16.61
N ASN A 206 3.65 -2.09 -16.12
CA ASN A 206 3.74 -3.31 -15.32
C ASN A 206 3.11 -3.14 -13.93
N GLU A 207 2.24 -4.06 -13.52
CA GLU A 207 1.58 -4.02 -12.21
C GLU A 207 2.54 -4.08 -11.01
N LYS A 208 3.74 -4.65 -11.22
CA LYS A 208 4.80 -4.82 -10.22
C LYS A 208 5.75 -3.64 -10.20
N LEU A 209 5.47 -2.57 -10.96
CA LEU A 209 6.27 -1.35 -10.97
C LEU A 209 6.42 -0.81 -9.54
N VAL A 210 7.66 -0.61 -9.13
CA VAL A 210 7.99 -0.08 -7.80
C VAL A 210 7.93 1.44 -7.85
N THR A 211 6.83 2.02 -7.36
CA THR A 211 6.56 3.46 -7.48
C THR A 211 6.89 4.27 -6.22
N ASN A 212 7.19 3.62 -5.09
CA ASN A 212 7.45 4.29 -3.82
C ASN A 212 8.65 5.27 -3.86
N PRO A 213 9.82 4.92 -4.45
CA PRO A 213 10.92 5.87 -4.58
C PRO A 213 10.55 7.11 -5.39
N TYR A 214 9.90 6.92 -6.54
CA TYR A 214 9.42 7.98 -7.43
C TYR A 214 8.46 8.92 -6.70
N THR A 215 7.39 8.37 -6.11
CA THR A 215 6.34 9.17 -5.45
C THR A 215 6.85 9.90 -4.20
N ARG A 216 7.73 9.25 -3.41
CA ARG A 216 8.41 9.88 -2.25
C ARG A 216 9.28 11.06 -2.69
N PHE A 217 9.96 10.99 -3.82
CA PHE A 217 10.86 12.05 -4.25
C PHE A 217 10.14 13.41 -4.37
N PHE A 218 8.88 13.42 -4.82
CA PHE A 218 8.04 14.62 -4.91
C PHE A 218 7.47 15.13 -3.58
N THR A 219 7.63 14.39 -2.47
CA THR A 219 7.25 14.87 -1.14
C THR A 219 8.36 15.65 -0.45
N LEU A 220 9.58 15.57 -0.96
CA LEU A 220 10.73 16.28 -0.39
C LEU A 220 10.65 17.79 -0.68
N ALA A 221 10.92 18.59 0.35
CA ALA A 221 10.79 20.05 0.29
C ALA A 221 11.64 20.67 -0.83
N ASP A 222 12.87 20.19 -1.02
CA ASP A 222 13.74 20.67 -2.10
C ASP A 222 13.23 20.28 -3.48
N THR A 223 12.69 19.07 -3.66
CA THR A 223 12.06 18.68 -4.93
C THR A 223 10.87 19.58 -5.25
N GLN A 224 10.00 19.84 -4.27
CA GLN A 224 8.84 20.73 -4.46
C GLN A 224 9.27 22.16 -4.80
N ARG A 225 10.29 22.67 -4.11
CA ARG A 225 10.85 24.01 -4.37
C ARG A 225 11.47 24.12 -5.76
N ILE A 226 12.33 23.16 -6.13
CA ILE A 226 13.07 23.17 -7.41
C ILE A 226 12.11 23.03 -8.59
N LEU A 227 11.15 22.11 -8.48
CA LEU A 227 10.13 21.90 -9.52
C LEU A 227 9.00 22.93 -9.47
N GLN A 228 9.00 23.83 -8.47
CA GLN A 228 7.89 24.73 -8.15
C GLN A 228 6.53 24.00 -8.16
N LEU A 229 6.52 22.80 -7.59
CA LEU A 229 5.44 21.84 -7.67
C LEU A 229 4.41 22.10 -6.57
N SER A 230 3.17 22.26 -6.99
CA SER A 230 1.96 22.38 -6.19
C SER A 230 0.88 21.43 -6.70
N PHE A 231 -0.28 21.42 -6.07
CA PHE A 231 -1.38 20.53 -6.42
C PHE A 231 -2.69 21.30 -6.40
N ASP A 232 -3.53 21.11 -7.43
CA ASP A 232 -4.84 21.75 -7.53
C ASP A 232 -5.87 21.09 -6.57
N ALA A 233 -7.13 21.55 -6.64
CA ALA A 233 -8.22 21.01 -5.83
C ALA A 233 -8.42 19.49 -6.01
N ASP A 234 -8.21 19.00 -7.23
CA ASP A 234 -8.35 17.59 -7.63
C ASP A 234 -7.06 16.77 -7.41
N GLN A 235 -6.04 17.39 -6.80
CA GLN A 235 -4.73 16.81 -6.53
C GLN A 235 -3.90 16.50 -7.79
N ASN A 236 -4.17 17.14 -8.93
CA ASN A 236 -3.29 17.07 -10.09
C ASN A 236 -2.01 17.89 -9.83
N PRO A 237 -0.84 17.42 -10.29
CA PRO A 237 0.40 18.18 -10.16
C PRO A 237 0.39 19.43 -11.05
N VAL A 238 0.71 20.59 -10.45
CA VAL A 238 0.82 21.88 -11.14
C VAL A 238 2.18 22.49 -10.83
N SER A 239 2.87 22.98 -11.84
CA SER A 239 4.18 23.64 -11.69
C SER A 239 4.14 25.07 -12.20
N ALA A 240 4.82 25.97 -11.49
CA ALA A 240 5.08 27.33 -11.97
C ALA A 240 6.33 27.45 -12.88
N LEU A 241 7.06 26.35 -13.10
CA LEU A 241 8.07 26.30 -14.15
C LEU A 241 7.43 26.37 -15.55
N PRO A 242 8.17 26.85 -16.57
CA PRO A 242 7.70 26.77 -17.94
C PRO A 242 7.30 25.32 -18.30
N PRO A 243 6.15 25.10 -19.00
CA PRO A 243 5.64 23.75 -19.25
C PRO A 243 6.65 22.79 -19.90
N LYS A 244 7.47 23.31 -20.82
CA LYS A 244 8.54 22.54 -21.47
C LYS A 244 9.61 22.07 -20.47
N VAL A 245 10.08 22.98 -19.62
CA VAL A 245 11.10 22.68 -18.60
C VAL A 245 10.54 21.68 -17.58
N PHE A 246 9.31 21.89 -17.11
CA PHE A 246 8.67 20.96 -16.20
C PHE A 246 8.50 19.56 -16.82
N LYS A 247 8.03 19.49 -18.08
CA LYS A 247 7.91 18.22 -18.82
C LYS A 247 9.26 17.51 -18.92
N GLU A 248 10.33 18.21 -19.27
CA GLU A 248 11.68 17.64 -19.37
C GLU A 248 12.16 17.07 -18.02
N GLN A 249 11.95 17.79 -16.92
CA GLN A 249 12.30 17.29 -15.58
C GLN A 249 11.47 16.07 -15.18
N MET A 250 10.16 16.07 -15.47
CA MET A 250 9.29 14.94 -15.17
C MET A 250 9.69 13.68 -15.96
N ILE A 251 10.09 13.82 -17.23
CA ILE A 251 10.64 12.73 -18.04
C ILE A 251 11.92 12.18 -17.41
N ALA A 252 12.87 13.06 -17.07
CA ALA A 252 14.15 12.64 -16.49
C ALA A 252 13.96 11.89 -15.16
N ILE A 253 13.12 12.42 -14.27
CA ILE A 253 12.79 11.79 -12.98
C ILE A 253 12.11 10.44 -13.20
N ALA A 254 11.14 10.35 -14.10
CA ALA A 254 10.47 9.08 -14.38
C ALA A 254 11.45 8.03 -14.93
N ARG A 255 12.35 8.38 -15.86
CA ARG A 255 13.40 7.46 -16.34
C ARG A 255 14.30 7.00 -15.21
N ASP A 256 14.80 7.92 -14.40
CA ASP A 256 15.78 7.58 -13.35
C ASP A 256 15.18 6.77 -12.19
N PHE A 257 13.88 6.92 -11.90
CA PHE A 257 13.23 6.27 -10.74
C PHE A 257 12.34 5.08 -11.09
N LEU A 258 11.77 5.01 -12.30
CA LEU A 258 10.80 3.96 -12.67
C LEU A 258 11.38 2.93 -13.64
N LEU A 259 12.33 3.31 -14.50
CA LEU A 259 12.87 2.45 -15.54
C LEU A 259 14.22 1.84 -15.12
N PRO A 260 14.51 0.59 -15.50
CA PRO A 260 15.80 -0.02 -15.24
C PRO A 260 16.90 0.65 -16.08
N ASP A 261 18.01 0.96 -15.44
CA ASP A 261 19.24 1.39 -16.12
C ASP A 261 19.78 0.25 -17.00
N PRO A 262 20.16 0.50 -18.27
CA PRO A 262 20.63 -0.53 -19.19
C PRO A 262 21.85 -1.32 -18.70
N GLU A 263 22.73 -0.70 -17.91
CA GLU A 263 23.94 -1.37 -17.38
C GLU A 263 23.66 -2.14 -16.09
N LYS A 264 22.79 -1.61 -15.24
CA LYS A 264 22.56 -2.14 -13.86
C LYS A 264 21.29 -2.97 -13.71
N GLY A 265 20.38 -2.92 -14.68
CA GLY A 265 19.08 -3.62 -14.65
C GLY A 265 18.13 -3.15 -13.54
N LYS A 266 18.41 -1.98 -12.93
CA LYS A 266 17.63 -1.38 -11.83
C LYS A 266 17.53 0.13 -12.02
N PRO A 267 16.48 0.80 -11.49
CA PRO A 267 16.42 2.25 -11.53
C PRO A 267 17.66 2.91 -10.95
N ARG A 268 18.10 3.99 -11.58
CA ARG A 268 19.29 4.74 -11.19
C ARG A 268 19.12 5.42 -9.83
N CYS A 269 17.90 5.81 -9.50
CA CYS A 269 17.52 6.48 -8.28
C CYS A 269 16.67 5.60 -7.36
N ASP A 270 16.78 5.85 -6.05
CA ASP A 270 16.04 5.13 -5.03
C ASP A 270 15.57 6.08 -3.90
N THR A 271 15.10 5.50 -2.79
CA THR A 271 14.60 6.26 -1.63
C THR A 271 15.65 7.13 -0.92
N ARG A 272 16.93 6.95 -1.21
CA ARG A 272 18.07 7.70 -0.66
C ARG A 272 18.54 8.82 -1.59
N THR A 273 17.95 8.98 -2.78
CA THR A 273 18.31 10.05 -3.70
C THR A 273 18.05 11.42 -3.08
N GLU A 274 19.10 12.22 -2.94
CA GLU A 274 19.03 13.56 -2.38
C GLU A 274 18.68 14.59 -3.48
N PRO A 275 17.63 15.42 -3.31
CA PRO A 275 17.17 16.33 -4.36
C PRO A 275 18.23 17.31 -4.85
N MET A 276 18.99 17.92 -3.94
CA MET A 276 20.00 18.91 -4.32
C MET A 276 21.09 18.32 -5.22
N LYS A 277 21.52 17.09 -4.91
CA LYS A 277 22.49 16.36 -5.74
C LYS A 277 21.88 15.89 -7.06
N TYR A 278 20.64 15.43 -7.03
CA TYR A 278 19.93 14.98 -8.24
C TYR A 278 19.76 16.12 -9.25
N PHE A 279 19.34 17.29 -8.78
CA PHE A 279 19.07 18.47 -9.61
C PHE A 279 20.31 19.33 -9.89
N GLU A 280 21.51 18.96 -9.44
CA GLU A 280 22.74 19.76 -9.60
C GLU A 280 22.93 20.24 -11.05
N ARG A 281 22.88 19.31 -12.01
CA ARG A 281 23.00 19.62 -13.46
C ARG A 281 21.89 20.54 -13.96
N PHE A 282 20.66 20.36 -13.46
CA PHE A 282 19.54 21.22 -13.84
C PHE A 282 19.70 22.63 -13.27
N LEU A 283 20.08 22.75 -12.00
CA LEU A 283 20.29 24.03 -11.32
C LEU A 283 21.45 24.83 -11.96
N GLU A 284 22.45 24.16 -12.52
CA GLU A 284 23.56 24.80 -13.24
C GLU A 284 23.21 25.23 -14.67
N SER A 285 22.14 24.67 -15.25
CA SER A 285 21.67 25.00 -16.60
C SER A 285 21.11 26.44 -16.70
N PRO A 286 21.04 27.02 -17.92
CA PRO A 286 20.44 28.35 -18.12
C PRO A 286 19.00 28.43 -17.59
N GLU A 287 18.20 27.38 -17.81
CA GLU A 287 16.81 27.32 -17.36
C GLU A 287 16.71 27.21 -15.83
N GLY A 288 17.57 26.40 -15.20
CA GLY A 288 17.63 26.29 -13.75
C GLY A 288 18.01 27.61 -13.07
N LYS A 289 19.06 28.28 -13.58
CA LYS A 289 19.51 29.60 -13.07
C LYS A 289 18.45 30.69 -13.26
N LYS A 290 17.70 30.65 -14.36
CA LYS A 290 16.66 31.62 -14.68
C LYS A 290 15.40 31.44 -13.83
N HIS A 291 14.99 30.21 -13.59
CA HIS A 291 13.69 29.90 -13.01
C HIS A 291 13.74 29.47 -11.55
N VAL A 292 14.86 28.95 -11.05
CA VAL A 292 14.98 28.45 -9.66
C VAL A 292 15.81 29.40 -8.81
N LYS A 293 15.19 29.99 -7.78
CA LYS A 293 15.91 30.85 -6.82
C LYS A 293 16.88 30.01 -5.96
N PRO A 294 18.07 30.55 -5.61
CA PRO A 294 18.99 29.90 -4.67
C PRO A 294 18.28 29.59 -3.35
N ALA A 295 18.64 28.46 -2.73
CA ALA A 295 18.13 28.14 -1.40
C ALA A 295 18.64 29.17 -0.39
N GLU A 296 17.76 29.77 0.41
CA GLU A 296 18.19 30.54 1.57
C GLU A 296 18.99 29.63 2.51
N PRO A 297 20.13 30.08 3.06
CA PRO A 297 20.93 29.26 3.95
C PRO A 297 20.10 28.89 5.17
N ARG A 298 19.92 27.57 5.39
CA ARG A 298 19.31 27.05 6.62
C ARG A 298 20.16 27.50 7.81
N GLN A 299 19.66 28.46 8.59
CA GLN A 299 20.21 28.74 9.91
C GLN A 299 20.06 27.48 10.76
N GLN A 300 21.19 26.85 11.12
CA GLN A 300 21.21 25.87 12.19
C GLN A 300 20.81 26.57 13.49
N PRO A 301 19.86 26.04 14.28
CA PRO A 301 19.62 26.57 15.60
C PRO A 301 20.87 26.29 16.45
N LYS A 302 21.66 27.34 16.71
CA LYS A 302 22.64 27.33 17.79
C LYS A 302 21.85 27.20 19.09
N GLY A 303 22.13 26.13 19.83
CA GLY A 303 21.66 25.99 21.19
C GLY A 303 22.31 27.08 22.04
N ASP A 304 21.48 27.93 22.63
CA ASP A 304 21.80 28.63 23.85
C ASP A 304 20.65 28.39 24.82
N GLY A 305 20.97 27.69 25.90
CA GLY A 305 20.06 27.47 27.01
C GLY A 305 19.75 28.80 27.69
N LYS A 306 18.46 29.09 27.84
CA LYS A 306 17.88 29.85 28.94
C LYS A 306 16.36 29.74 28.82
N ASP A 307 15.75 29.03 29.76
CA ASP A 307 14.32 29.03 29.98
C ASP A 307 13.83 30.46 30.24
N PRO A 308 12.81 30.96 29.53
CA PRO A 308 12.04 32.11 29.99
C PRO A 308 10.87 31.60 30.83
N LYS A 309 10.97 31.92 32.12
CA LYS A 309 9.91 31.91 33.13
C LYS A 309 8.59 32.47 32.56
N ALA A 310 7.48 31.75 32.78
CA ALA A 310 6.13 32.22 32.48
C ALA A 310 5.77 33.44 33.35
N PRO A 311 5.12 34.49 32.79
CA PRO A 311 4.43 35.50 33.59
C PRO A 311 2.98 35.12 33.86
N ASP A 312 2.56 35.37 35.10
CA ASP A 312 1.20 35.24 35.63
C ASP A 312 0.14 36.01 34.81
N GLN A 313 -1.05 35.40 34.67
CA GLN A 313 -2.28 36.10 34.28
C GLN A 313 -3.17 36.32 35.51
N PRO A 314 -3.72 37.53 35.72
CA PRO A 314 -4.81 37.74 36.66
C PRO A 314 -6.19 37.47 36.02
N ALA A 315 -7.12 37.05 36.88
CA ALA A 315 -8.48 36.64 36.58
C ALA A 315 -9.44 37.79 36.22
N GLY A 316 -10.48 37.49 35.42
CA GLY A 316 -11.75 38.23 35.47
C GLY A 316 -12.61 38.27 34.18
N GLY A 317 -13.73 37.53 34.19
CA GLY A 317 -15.03 38.00 33.65
C GLY A 317 -15.48 37.59 32.23
N PRO A 318 -16.80 37.46 31.97
CA PRO A 318 -17.35 36.42 31.07
C PRO A 318 -18.03 36.96 29.80
N GLY A 319 -18.02 36.17 28.71
CA GLY A 319 -18.95 36.37 27.58
C GLY A 319 -18.58 35.64 26.29
N GLY A 320 -19.51 34.84 25.75
CA GLY A 320 -19.57 34.45 24.33
C GLY A 320 -18.88 33.14 23.96
N GLY A 321 -19.59 32.02 24.03
CA GLY A 321 -19.07 30.69 23.68
C GLY A 321 -18.84 30.48 22.19
N ALA A 322 -17.59 30.22 21.81
CA ALA A 322 -17.25 29.42 20.63
C ALA A 322 -17.15 27.93 21.04
N PRO A 323 -17.54 26.95 20.20
CA PRO A 323 -17.48 25.55 20.59
C PRO A 323 -16.02 25.14 20.77
N ARG A 324 -15.63 24.78 21.99
CA ARG A 324 -14.30 24.25 22.28
C ARG A 324 -14.06 22.96 21.46
N PRO A 325 -12.85 22.78 20.89
CA PRO A 325 -12.50 21.53 20.23
C PRO A 325 -12.61 20.39 21.26
N LYS A 326 -13.38 19.35 20.92
CA LYS A 326 -13.52 18.15 21.75
C LYS A 326 -12.14 17.58 22.02
N THR A 327 -11.72 17.57 23.28
CA THR A 327 -10.46 16.99 23.76
C THR A 327 -10.37 15.55 23.24
N GLN A 328 -9.41 15.26 22.37
CA GLN A 328 -9.20 13.91 21.86
C GLN A 328 -8.87 12.99 23.06
N LYS A 329 -9.75 12.04 23.37
CA LYS A 329 -9.49 11.01 24.41
C LYS A 329 -8.14 10.33 24.12
N ILE A 330 -7.24 10.31 25.10
CA ILE A 330 -5.92 9.68 25.00
C ILE A 330 -6.12 8.15 24.83
N SER A 331 -5.32 7.51 23.98
CA SER A 331 -5.33 6.05 23.83
C SER A 331 -4.75 5.42 25.09
N ILE A 332 -5.50 4.53 25.74
CA ILE A 332 -5.11 3.91 27.02
C ILE A 332 -4.25 2.68 26.75
N PHE A 333 -4.64 1.85 25.78
CA PHE A 333 -3.88 0.67 25.35
C PHE A 333 -3.34 0.84 23.93
N PHE A 334 -4.11 0.58 22.88
CA PHE A 334 -3.66 0.79 21.49
C PHE A 334 -4.83 1.08 20.54
N GLU A 335 -5.94 1.63 21.05
CA GLU A 335 -7.17 1.88 20.30
C GLU A 335 -6.95 2.80 19.08
N LYS A 336 -5.92 3.65 19.16
CA LYS A 336 -5.51 4.59 18.11
C LYS A 336 -4.18 4.26 17.45
N LEU A 337 -3.64 3.06 17.65
CA LEU A 337 -2.39 2.67 16.99
C LEU A 337 -2.59 2.65 15.47
N GLU A 338 -1.62 3.18 14.73
CA GLU A 338 -1.61 3.14 13.27
C GLU A 338 -0.41 2.32 12.78
N CYS A 339 -0.59 1.62 11.66
CA CYS A 339 0.47 0.89 10.98
C CYS A 339 0.65 1.48 9.58
N HIS A 340 1.81 2.08 9.33
CA HIS A 340 2.18 2.71 8.06
C HIS A 340 3.21 1.87 7.28
N VAL A 341 3.74 0.81 7.90
CA VAL A 341 4.62 -0.16 7.24
C VAL A 341 3.84 -1.18 6.42
N THR A 342 4.41 -1.59 5.28
CA THR A 342 3.84 -2.62 4.42
C THR A 342 4.29 -4.01 4.88
N ASP A 343 3.71 -4.49 5.97
CA ASP A 343 3.90 -5.86 6.47
C ASP A 343 2.56 -6.45 6.91
N ASP A 344 2.16 -7.57 6.28
CA ASP A 344 0.83 -8.16 6.46
C ASP A 344 0.56 -8.59 7.91
N ASN A 345 1.59 -9.07 8.62
CA ASN A 345 1.46 -9.51 10.01
C ASN A 345 1.28 -8.31 10.94
N LEU A 346 2.07 -7.26 10.75
CA LEU A 346 1.94 -6.02 11.52
C LEU A 346 0.62 -5.31 11.26
N ILE A 347 0.12 -5.31 10.01
CA ILE A 347 -1.19 -4.76 9.68
C ILE A 347 -2.31 -5.54 10.39
N ALA A 348 -2.26 -6.87 10.36
CA ALA A 348 -3.25 -7.72 11.02
C ALA A 348 -3.24 -7.54 12.55
N LEU A 349 -2.07 -7.67 13.18
CA LEU A 349 -1.89 -7.52 14.62
C LEU A 349 -2.27 -6.12 15.11
N THR A 350 -1.97 -5.07 14.32
CA THR A 350 -2.39 -3.70 14.64
C THR A 350 -3.92 -3.56 14.58
N ARG A 351 -4.60 -4.21 13.64
CA ARG A 351 -6.07 -4.19 13.59
C ARG A 351 -6.68 -4.90 14.79
N GLU A 352 -6.15 -6.06 15.15
CA GLU A 352 -6.64 -6.86 16.27
C GLU A 352 -6.43 -6.15 17.62
N ILE A 353 -5.24 -5.58 17.85
CA ILE A 353 -4.93 -4.88 19.12
C ILE A 353 -5.72 -3.58 19.30
N ARG A 354 -6.19 -2.96 18.20
CA ARG A 354 -7.06 -1.77 18.28
C ARG A 354 -8.49 -2.12 18.71
N GLY A 355 -8.97 -3.29 18.30
CA GLY A 355 -10.33 -3.74 18.56
C GLY A 355 -10.47 -4.51 19.86
N ILE A 356 -9.37 -4.91 20.50
CA ILE A 356 -9.41 -5.71 21.71
C ILE A 356 -9.77 -4.88 22.94
N ASN A 357 -10.66 -5.41 23.77
CA ASN A 357 -10.96 -4.85 25.08
C ASN A 357 -10.05 -5.48 26.13
N HIS A 358 -8.89 -4.89 26.37
CA HIS A 358 -7.87 -5.39 27.31
C HIS A 358 -8.35 -5.49 28.76
N LYS A 359 -9.45 -4.81 29.13
CA LYS A 359 -10.06 -4.91 30.46
C LYS A 359 -10.85 -6.20 30.64
N THR A 360 -11.55 -6.65 29.59
CA THR A 360 -12.35 -7.88 29.63
C THR A 360 -11.59 -9.10 29.13
N THR A 361 -10.58 -8.91 28.27
CA THR A 361 -9.78 -10.00 27.68
C THR A 361 -8.26 -9.76 27.83
N PRO A 362 -7.74 -9.62 29.06
CA PRO A 362 -6.33 -9.26 29.29
C PRO A 362 -5.34 -10.32 28.78
N ILE A 363 -5.70 -11.60 28.81
CA ILE A 363 -4.86 -12.69 28.27
C ILE A 363 -4.69 -12.53 26.75
N SER A 364 -5.80 -12.41 26.01
CA SER A 364 -5.79 -12.24 24.56
C SER A 364 -5.05 -10.96 24.14
N ALA A 365 -5.26 -9.86 24.88
CA ALA A 365 -4.57 -8.60 24.64
C ALA A 365 -3.06 -8.72 24.90
N SER A 366 -2.64 -9.48 25.90
CA SER A 366 -1.22 -9.77 26.17
C SER A 366 -0.58 -10.60 25.05
N LEU A 367 -1.28 -11.63 24.54
CA LEU A 367 -0.77 -12.47 23.46
C LEU A 367 -0.62 -11.68 22.14
N ILE A 368 -1.60 -10.84 21.81
CA ILE A 368 -1.52 -9.98 20.62
C ILE A 368 -0.41 -8.94 20.78
N LEU A 369 -0.27 -8.32 21.96
CA LEU A 369 0.81 -7.36 22.23
C LEU A 369 2.19 -8.02 22.10
N ARG A 370 2.35 -9.26 22.59
CA ARG A 370 3.58 -10.04 22.46
C ARG A 370 3.93 -10.35 21.01
N ALA A 371 2.95 -10.76 20.22
CA ALA A 371 3.13 -11.00 18.79
C ALA A 371 3.46 -9.70 18.04
N LEU A 372 2.74 -8.61 18.32
CA LEU A 372 2.96 -7.31 17.70
C LEU A 372 4.38 -6.78 17.97
N PHE A 373 4.83 -6.86 19.22
CA PHE A 373 6.16 -6.38 19.60
C PHE A 373 7.27 -7.18 18.90
N GLU A 374 7.13 -8.51 18.85
CA GLU A 374 8.11 -9.36 18.18
C GLU A 374 8.13 -9.15 16.67
N CYS A 375 6.97 -9.17 16.01
CA CYS A 375 6.88 -8.90 14.58
C CYS A 375 7.46 -7.51 14.25
N ALA A 376 7.30 -6.52 15.12
CA ALA A 376 7.83 -5.18 14.90
C ALA A 376 9.37 -5.20 14.92
N LEU A 377 9.99 -5.86 15.91
CA LEU A 377 11.44 -6.00 15.95
C LEU A 377 11.98 -6.81 14.76
N VAL A 378 11.32 -7.92 14.40
CA VAL A 378 11.69 -8.73 13.22
C VAL A 378 11.67 -7.87 11.95
N TYR A 379 10.60 -7.11 11.76
CA TYR A 379 10.47 -6.19 10.63
C TYR A 379 11.61 -5.18 10.60
N GLN A 380 11.90 -4.52 11.72
CA GLN A 380 12.93 -3.49 11.79
C GLN A 380 14.33 -4.04 11.51
N ILE A 381 14.67 -5.20 12.08
CA ILE A 381 15.97 -5.85 11.86
C ILE A 381 16.13 -6.25 10.38
N LYS A 382 15.07 -6.78 9.76
CA LYS A 382 15.07 -7.16 8.33
C LYS A 382 15.16 -5.93 7.43
N LYS A 383 14.43 -4.86 7.74
CA LYS A 383 14.49 -3.56 7.05
C LYS A 383 15.91 -2.97 7.08
N ALA A 384 16.59 -3.07 8.22
CA ALA A 384 17.99 -2.66 8.38
C ALA A 384 19.00 -3.61 7.69
N LYS A 385 18.55 -4.73 7.11
CA LYS A 385 19.38 -5.82 6.53
C LYS A 385 20.34 -6.45 7.54
N LYS A 386 19.98 -6.45 8.82
CA LYS A 386 20.79 -6.96 9.94
C LYS A 386 20.38 -8.34 10.45
N TRP A 387 19.39 -8.97 9.81
CA TRP A 387 18.90 -10.29 10.20
C TRP A 387 20.01 -11.36 10.18
N GLY A 388 20.86 -11.36 9.15
CA GLY A 388 21.97 -12.31 9.06
C GLY A 388 23.04 -12.11 10.15
N GLU A 389 23.24 -10.88 10.62
CA GLU A 389 24.16 -10.59 11.74
C GLU A 389 23.60 -11.10 13.06
N LEU A 390 22.31 -10.91 13.30
CA LEU A 390 21.62 -11.48 14.46
C LEU A 390 21.71 -13.02 14.46
N MET A 391 21.44 -13.66 13.32
CA MET A 391 21.49 -15.13 13.21
C MET A 391 22.88 -15.72 13.49
N LYS A 392 23.96 -14.97 13.25
CA LYS A 392 25.33 -15.40 13.58
C LYS A 392 25.61 -15.41 15.08
N LEU A 393 24.87 -14.63 15.86
CA LEU A 393 24.99 -14.56 17.31
C LEU A 393 24.18 -15.67 18.01
N GLU A 394 23.28 -16.33 17.28
CA GLU A 394 22.47 -17.43 17.80
C GLU A 394 23.27 -18.74 17.86
N LYS A 395 23.17 -19.42 19.00
CA LYS A 395 23.94 -20.65 19.27
C LYS A 395 23.32 -21.91 18.67
N GLN A 396 22.09 -21.84 18.17
CA GLN A 396 21.34 -22.98 17.62
C GLN A 396 21.01 -22.75 16.14
N PRO A 397 21.74 -23.37 15.20
CA PRO A 397 21.45 -23.23 13.78
C PRO A 397 20.06 -23.80 13.45
N GLY A 398 19.25 -23.01 12.75
CA GLY A 398 17.92 -23.41 12.26
C GLY A 398 16.72 -23.05 13.15
N ARG A 399 16.93 -22.37 14.29
CA ARG A 399 15.83 -21.77 15.08
C ARG A 399 15.81 -20.26 14.93
N ASP A 400 14.60 -19.70 14.96
CA ASP A 400 14.42 -18.25 14.96
C ASP A 400 14.95 -17.64 16.29
N PRO A 401 15.51 -16.41 16.24
CA PRO A 401 16.01 -15.73 17.43
C PRO A 401 14.90 -15.51 18.47
N ALA A 402 15.23 -15.71 19.75
CA ALA A 402 14.29 -15.40 20.83
C ALA A 402 14.06 -13.89 20.95
N LEU A 403 12.91 -13.47 21.49
CA LEU A 403 12.62 -12.05 21.73
C LEU A 403 13.70 -11.36 22.58
N ALA A 404 14.26 -12.05 23.57
CA ALA A 404 15.37 -11.53 24.37
C ALA A 404 16.60 -11.19 23.52
N SER A 405 16.96 -12.07 22.57
CA SER A 405 18.06 -11.85 21.63
C SER A 405 17.77 -10.66 20.71
N MET A 406 16.55 -10.57 20.19
CA MET A 406 16.14 -9.44 19.35
C MET A 406 16.18 -8.11 20.10
N ILE A 407 15.68 -8.04 21.34
CA ILE A 407 15.75 -6.84 22.18
C ILE A 407 17.22 -6.48 22.44
N SER A 408 18.04 -7.45 22.85
CA SER A 408 19.47 -7.21 23.13
C SER A 408 20.19 -6.68 21.90
N PHE A 409 19.95 -7.28 20.73
CA PHE A 409 20.54 -6.83 19.48
C PHE A 409 20.08 -5.41 19.14
N CYS A 410 18.78 -5.16 19.12
CA CYS A 410 18.19 -3.85 18.83
C CYS A 410 18.57 -2.74 19.82
N SER A 411 18.95 -3.09 21.05
CA SER A 411 19.39 -2.13 22.07
C SER A 411 20.80 -1.57 21.81
N ASN A 412 21.59 -2.20 20.94
CA ASN A 412 22.93 -1.73 20.60
C ASN A 412 22.86 -0.70 19.46
N PHE A 413 22.97 0.59 19.78
CA PHE A 413 22.95 1.67 18.79
C PHE A 413 24.01 1.53 17.68
N HIS A 414 25.16 0.92 17.97
CA HIS A 414 26.26 0.80 17.01
C HIS A 414 26.02 -0.24 15.91
N ASN A 415 24.99 -1.09 16.02
CA ASN A 415 24.66 -2.05 14.96
C ASN A 415 23.83 -1.44 13.82
N GLY A 416 23.32 -0.21 13.98
CA GLY A 416 22.58 0.51 12.96
C GLY A 416 21.16 0.01 12.68
N VAL A 417 20.55 -0.77 13.58
CA VAL A 417 19.14 -1.21 13.44
C VAL A 417 18.16 -0.05 13.64
N PHE A 418 18.48 0.87 14.57
CA PHE A 418 17.71 2.09 14.82
C PHE A 418 18.58 3.31 14.55
N LEU A 419 17.97 4.34 13.96
CA LEU A 419 18.64 5.62 13.68
C LEU A 419 18.66 6.53 14.92
N GLU A 420 17.76 6.28 15.88
CA GLU A 420 17.63 7.06 17.11
C GLU A 420 18.12 6.28 18.33
N ASN A 421 19.16 6.80 18.99
CA ASN A 421 19.69 6.22 20.24
C ASN A 421 18.62 6.18 21.36
N LYS A 422 17.62 7.07 21.32
CA LYS A 422 16.51 7.07 22.28
C LYS A 422 15.74 5.75 22.26
N ILE A 423 15.50 5.16 21.09
CA ILE A 423 14.80 3.88 20.97
C ILE A 423 15.65 2.74 21.53
N CYS A 424 16.96 2.74 21.25
CA CYS A 424 17.91 1.80 21.83
C CYS A 424 17.93 1.87 23.37
N ARG A 425 17.85 3.07 23.96
CA ARG A 425 17.76 3.27 25.42
C ARG A 425 16.45 2.74 26.01
N VAL A 426 15.33 2.88 25.31
CA VAL A 426 14.06 2.29 25.75
C VAL A 426 14.17 0.76 25.74
N LEU A 427 14.78 0.18 24.70
CA LEU A 427 14.98 -1.26 24.59
C LEU A 427 15.95 -1.83 25.64
N SER A 428 16.98 -1.07 26.05
CA SER A 428 17.88 -1.47 27.14
C SER A 428 17.34 -1.20 28.55
N ALA A 429 16.21 -0.49 28.67
CA ALA A 429 15.63 -0.15 29.96
C ALA A 429 15.04 -1.38 30.68
N GLY A 430 15.12 -1.38 32.01
CA GLY A 430 14.53 -2.42 32.86
C GLY A 430 13.01 -2.56 32.67
N THR A 431 12.32 -1.50 32.24
CA THR A 431 10.89 -1.50 31.93
C THR A 431 10.56 -2.35 30.68
N THR A 432 11.43 -2.36 29.67
CA THR A 432 11.28 -3.26 28.50
C THR A 432 11.55 -4.71 28.89
N LYS A 433 12.52 -4.95 29.78
CA LYS A 433 12.75 -6.29 30.34
C LYS A 433 11.51 -6.79 31.10
N GLN A 434 10.93 -5.96 31.97
CA GLN A 434 9.67 -6.26 32.67
C GLN A 434 8.52 -6.54 31.69
N ALA A 435 8.39 -5.75 30.63
CA ALA A 435 7.40 -5.97 29.58
C ALA A 435 7.57 -7.33 28.89
N LYS A 436 8.80 -7.66 28.47
CA LYS A 436 9.12 -8.96 27.89
C LYS A 436 8.81 -10.10 28.86
N ASP A 437 9.20 -9.99 30.13
CA ASP A 437 9.03 -11.07 31.11
C ASP A 437 7.55 -11.31 31.42
N TYR A 438 6.75 -10.24 31.54
CA TYR A 438 5.29 -10.33 31.65
C TYR A 438 4.70 -11.02 30.42
N LEU A 439 5.04 -10.58 29.21
CA LEU A 439 4.45 -11.12 27.98
C LEU A 439 4.85 -12.59 27.73
N ASP A 440 6.09 -12.97 28.06
CA ASP A 440 6.53 -14.37 27.98
C ASP A 440 5.79 -15.26 28.98
N SER A 441 5.45 -14.76 30.17
CA SER A 441 4.64 -15.51 31.13
C SER A 441 3.28 -15.89 30.55
N MET A 442 2.68 -15.01 29.74
CA MET A 442 1.41 -15.26 29.06
C MET A 442 1.55 -16.29 27.94
N THR A 443 2.68 -16.33 27.24
CA THR A 443 2.94 -17.37 26.23
C THR A 443 3.25 -18.73 26.85
N HIS A 444 3.77 -18.76 28.09
CA HIS A 444 4.07 -19.99 28.83
C HIS A 444 2.94 -20.42 29.80
N LEU A 445 1.69 -20.10 29.43
CA LEU A 445 0.47 -20.55 30.09
C LEU A 445 0.28 -20.06 31.55
N LYS A 446 0.99 -19.01 31.99
CA LYS A 446 0.84 -18.43 33.34
C LYS A 446 -0.28 -17.38 33.39
N TYR A 447 -1.44 -17.71 32.85
CA TYR A 447 -2.57 -16.79 32.65
C TYR A 447 -3.17 -16.21 33.93
N GLN A 448 -2.96 -16.85 35.07
CA GLN A 448 -3.43 -16.39 36.38
C GLN A 448 -2.88 -15.01 36.78
N GLN A 449 -1.82 -14.56 36.10
CA GLN A 449 -1.15 -13.28 36.34
C GLN A 449 -1.62 -12.16 35.38
N ALA A 450 -2.60 -12.43 34.51
CA ALA A 450 -3.08 -11.45 33.53
C ALA A 450 -4.06 -10.47 34.18
N ASP A 451 -3.63 -9.22 34.36
CA ASP A 451 -4.48 -8.14 34.85
C ASP A 451 -4.38 -6.89 33.95
N ALA A 452 -5.48 -6.16 33.83
CA ALA A 452 -5.58 -5.04 32.90
C ALA A 452 -4.69 -3.83 33.27
N PRO A 453 -4.59 -3.39 34.54
CA PRO A 453 -3.69 -2.31 34.95
C PRO A 453 -2.21 -2.59 34.64
N THR A 454 -1.73 -3.80 34.96
CA THR A 454 -0.36 -4.21 34.64
C THR A 454 -0.15 -4.24 33.14
N LEU A 455 -1.09 -4.78 32.37
CA LEU A 455 -1.02 -4.81 30.92
C LEU A 455 -0.98 -3.40 30.29
N GLU A 456 -1.73 -2.43 30.83
CA GLU A 456 -1.64 -1.02 30.41
C GLU A 456 -0.23 -0.44 30.65
N THR A 457 0.38 -0.76 31.80
CA THR A 457 1.77 -0.35 32.10
C THR A 457 2.77 -1.01 31.16
N ILE A 458 2.63 -2.32 30.93
CA ILE A 458 3.46 -3.07 30.00
C ILE A 458 3.36 -2.49 28.58
N ALA A 459 2.15 -2.21 28.09
CA ALA A 459 1.95 -1.55 26.81
C ALA A 459 2.67 -0.21 26.72
N ASN A 460 2.54 0.63 27.74
CA ASN A 460 3.17 1.95 27.75
C ASN A 460 4.70 1.87 27.72
N ASN A 461 5.31 0.87 28.35
CA ASN A 461 6.76 0.69 28.37
C ASN A 461 7.35 0.42 26.96
N ILE A 462 6.61 -0.27 26.10
CA ILE A 462 7.07 -0.65 24.74
C ILE A 462 6.35 0.12 23.61
N ARG A 463 5.33 0.91 23.93
CA ARG A 463 4.52 1.68 22.98
C ARG A 463 5.37 2.50 22.03
N GLY A 464 6.33 3.26 22.57
CA GLY A 464 7.18 4.15 21.77
C GLY A 464 8.02 3.39 20.74
N VAL A 465 8.49 2.19 21.07
CA VAL A 465 9.24 1.33 20.15
C VAL A 465 8.32 0.82 19.04
N ILE A 466 7.13 0.30 19.41
CA ILE A 466 6.14 -0.19 18.45
C ILE A 466 5.72 0.94 17.50
N GLN A 467 5.38 2.11 18.02
CA GLN A 467 4.97 3.27 17.21
C GLN A 467 6.09 3.71 16.25
N TYR A 468 7.32 3.85 16.75
CA TYR A 468 8.46 4.21 15.91
C TYR A 468 8.59 3.29 14.69
N ILE A 469 8.50 1.98 14.92
CA ILE A 469 8.62 0.97 13.85
C ILE A 469 7.42 1.03 12.90
N LEU A 470 6.20 1.09 13.45
CA LEU A 470 4.97 1.08 12.66
C LEU A 470 4.78 2.34 11.82
N GLU A 471 5.33 3.48 12.25
CA GLU A 471 5.39 4.73 11.47
C GLU A 471 6.39 4.67 10.31
N GLY A 472 7.21 3.61 10.24
CA GLY A 472 8.15 3.39 9.15
C GLY A 472 9.50 4.09 9.31
N ASN A 473 9.87 4.47 10.53
CA ASN A 473 11.16 5.13 10.85
C ASN A 473 12.36 4.18 10.92
#